data_AF-A0A7X7KUG5-F1
#
_entry.id   AF-A0A7X7KUG5-F1
#
_cell.length_a   1.000
_cell.length_b   1.000
_cell.length_c   1.000
_cell.angle_alpha   90.00
_cell.angle_beta   90.00
_cell.angle_gamma   90.00
#
_symmetry.space_group_name_H-M   'P 1'
#
loop_
_entity.id
_entity.type
_entity.pdbx_description
1 polymer ?
#
loop_
_entity_poly.entity_id
_entity_poly.type
_entity_poly.pdbx_seq_one_letter_code
_entity_poly.pdbx_strand_id
1 'polypeptide(L)'
;MTALGYRPIFGGEFFHEFVTRSPKDSAELNRRLAEAGILGPLPVTLPAENGEQTNEQGLLWCVTECNSLADMQRLLDRLEEA
;
A
#
# COMPACT_ATOMS: atom_id res chain seq x y z
N MET A 1 3.64 -9.54 11.63
CA MET A 1 3.48 -8.44 10.64
C MET A 1 2.13 -7.76 10.85
N THR A 2 2.02 -6.91 11.88
CA THR A 2 0.74 -6.31 12.29
C THR A 2 0.89 -4.92 12.92
N ALA A 3 2.09 -4.33 12.94
CA ALA A 3 2.33 -3.07 13.65
C ALA A 3 1.59 -1.87 13.02
N LEU A 4 1.49 -1.83 11.69
CA LEU A 4 0.93 -0.67 10.97
C LEU A 4 -0.54 -0.83 10.52
N GLY A 5 -1.20 -1.95 10.87
CA GLY A 5 -2.61 -2.19 10.54
C GLY A 5 -2.93 -2.54 9.08
N TYR A 6 -1.99 -2.43 8.14
CA TYR A 6 -2.18 -2.89 6.76
C TYR A 6 -2.41 -4.41 6.70
N ARG A 7 -3.23 -4.86 5.74
CA ARG A 7 -3.55 -6.28 5.53
C ARG A 7 -3.52 -6.63 4.04
N PRO A 8 -2.83 -7.72 3.63
CA PRO A 8 -2.92 -8.19 2.25
C PRO A 8 -4.36 -8.61 1.93
N ILE A 9 -4.79 -8.34 0.70
CA ILE A 9 -6.14 -8.68 0.23
C ILE A 9 -6.18 -10.08 -0.36
N PHE A 10 -5.18 -10.42 -1.16
CA PHE A 10 -5.07 -11.71 -1.83
C PHE A 10 -4.07 -12.59 -1.07
N GLY A 11 -4.45 -13.85 -0.84
CA GLY A 11 -3.57 -14.85 -0.20
C GLY A 11 -2.69 -15.62 -1.19
N GLY A 12 -2.74 -15.30 -2.48
CA GLY A 12 -1.91 -15.91 -3.50
C GLY A 12 -0.47 -15.37 -3.48
N GLU A 13 0.41 -16.05 -4.21
CA GLU A 13 1.76 -15.55 -4.46
C GLU A 13 1.69 -14.24 -5.27
N PHE A 14 2.55 -13.30 -4.92
CA PHE A 14 2.74 -12.06 -5.64
C PHE A 14 4.22 -11.91 -6.01
N PHE A 15 4.47 -11.21 -7.12
CA PHE A 15 5.83 -10.90 -7.55
C PHE A 15 6.23 -9.53 -7.00
N HIS A 16 6.16 -8.51 -7.85
CA HIS A 16 6.48 -7.13 -7.50
C HIS A 16 5.24 -6.31 -7.11
N GLU A 17 4.05 -6.89 -7.20
CA GLU A 17 2.80 -6.15 -7.04
C GLU A 17 1.85 -6.86 -6.10
N PHE A 18 1.42 -6.16 -5.05
CA PHE A 18 0.46 -6.69 -4.10
C PHE A 18 -0.49 -5.60 -3.62
N VAL A 19 -1.71 -6.00 -3.26
CA VAL A 19 -2.74 -5.07 -2.79
C VAL A 19 -2.97 -5.24 -1.30
N THR A 20 -3.00 -4.13 -0.57
CA THR A 20 -3.36 -4.11 0.85
C THR A 20 -4.61 -3.28 1.13
N ARG A 21 -5.37 -3.67 2.16
CA ARG A 21 -6.26 -2.78 2.88
C ARG A 21 -5.42 -1.90 3.80
N SER A 22 -5.76 -0.62 3.84
CA SER A 22 -5.11 0.38 4.68
C SER A 22 -6.08 0.87 5.75
N PRO A 23 -5.64 1.03 7.01
CA PRO A 23 -6.43 1.74 8.02
C PRO A 23 -6.42 3.27 7.80
N LYS A 24 -5.56 3.78 6.92
CA LYS A 24 -5.34 5.20 6.64
C LYS A 24 -5.91 5.59 5.28
N ASP A 25 -6.37 6.83 5.17
CA ASP A 25 -6.81 7.42 3.90
C ASP A 25 -5.66 7.46 2.88
N SER A 26 -5.94 7.02 1.65
CA SER A 26 -4.91 6.92 0.61
C SER A 26 -4.34 8.27 0.17
N ALA A 27 -5.16 9.32 0.16
CA ALA A 27 -4.74 10.61 -0.33
C ALA A 27 -3.79 11.27 0.68
N GLU A 28 -4.13 11.18 1.97
CA GLU A 28 -3.26 11.59 3.08
C GLU A 28 -1.93 10.83 3.05
N LEU A 29 -2.00 9.51 2.93
CA LEU A 29 -0.83 8.64 2.87
C LEU A 29 0.11 9.03 1.73
N ASN A 30 -0.44 9.15 0.52
CA ASN A 30 0.35 9.51 -0.67
C ASN A 30 0.93 10.91 -0.58
N ARG A 31 0.20 11.86 0.03
CA ARG A 31 0.73 13.22 0.24
C ARG A 31 1.97 13.20 1.14
N ARG A 32 1.91 12.48 2.25
CA ARG A 32 3.05 12.35 3.19
C ARG A 32 4.24 11.60 2.61
N LEU A 33 3.97 10.53 1.86
CA LEU A 33 5.03 9.80 1.14
C LEU A 33 5.70 10.72 0.10
N ALA A 34 4.91 11.51 -0.63
CA ALA A 34 5.43 12.47 -1.61
C ALA A 34 6.27 13.58 -0.96
N GLU A 35 5.85 14.11 0.20
CA GLU A 35 6.64 15.07 1.01
C GLU A 35 8.00 14.47 1.43
N ALA A 36 8.05 13.15 1.63
CA ALA A 36 9.27 12.42 1.91
C ALA A 36 10.03 11.96 0.64
N GLY A 37 9.61 12.36 -0.56
CA GLY A 37 10.25 11.96 -1.83
C GLY A 37 10.04 10.48 -2.18
N ILE A 38 8.99 9.84 -1.65
CA ILE A 38 8.64 8.44 -1.88
C ILE A 38 7.40 8.38 -2.76
N LEU A 39 7.47 7.59 -3.84
CA LEU A 39 6.28 7.27 -4.63
C LEU A 39 5.40 6.29 -3.82
N GLY A 40 4.22 6.74 -3.44
CA GLY A 40 3.27 5.93 -2.71
C GLY A 40 2.43 5.00 -3.59
N PRO A 41 1.56 4.17 -2.98
CA PRO A 41 0.77 3.17 -3.70
C PRO A 41 -0.30 3.80 -4.59
N LEU A 42 -0.73 3.03 -5.59
CA LEU A 42 -1.87 3.37 -6.43
C LEU A 42 -3.17 2.97 -5.71
N PRO A 43 -4.09 3.91 -5.42
CA PRO A 43 -5.42 3.56 -4.93
C PRO A 43 -6.21 2.84 -6.03
N VAL A 44 -6.78 1.69 -5.68
CA VAL A 44 -7.57 0.86 -6.61
C VAL A 44 -8.93 0.55 -6.02
N THR A 45 -9.95 0.44 -6.87
CA THR A 45 -11.27 -0.06 -6.47
C THR A 45 -11.25 -1.58 -6.44
N LEU A 46 -11.70 -2.17 -5.35
CA LEU A 46 -11.76 -3.62 -5.20
C LEU A 46 -13.04 -4.18 -5.83
N PRO A 47 -12.98 -5.34 -6.49
CA PRO A 47 -14.17 -6.06 -6.89
C PRO A 47 -14.85 -6.67 -5.66
N ALA A 48 -16.16 -6.80 -5.71
CA ALA A 48 -16.89 -7.66 -4.78
C ALA A 48 -16.56 -9.13 -5.09
N GLU A 49 -16.82 -10.02 -4.14
CA GLU A 49 -16.59 -11.47 -4.34
C GLU A 49 -17.38 -12.04 -5.54
N ASN A 50 -18.52 -11.44 -5.86
CA ASN A 50 -19.37 -11.82 -7.00
C ASN A 50 -18.94 -11.15 -8.34
N GLY A 51 -17.83 -10.40 -8.36
CA GLY A 51 -17.32 -9.70 -9.54
C GLY A 51 -17.99 -8.36 -9.84
N GLU A 52 -18.93 -7.90 -9.01
CA GLU A 52 -19.52 -6.57 -9.13
C GLU A 52 -18.54 -5.48 -8.67
N GLN A 53 -18.75 -4.24 -9.13
CA GLN A 53 -17.97 -3.10 -8.64
C GLN A 53 -18.38 -2.75 -7.21
N THR A 54 -17.40 -2.36 -6.40
CA THR A 54 -17.63 -1.81 -5.06
C THR A 54 -17.10 -0.38 -4.96
N ASN A 55 -17.33 0.27 -3.82
CA ASN A 55 -16.63 1.50 -3.44
C ASN A 55 -15.49 1.21 -2.46
N GLU A 56 -15.12 -0.07 -2.28
CA GLU A 56 -14.04 -0.43 -1.37
C GLU A 56 -12.69 -0.13 -2.02
N GLN A 57 -11.81 0.55 -1.28
CA GLN A 57 -10.49 0.93 -1.75
C GLN A 57 -9.43 -0.07 -1.27
N GLY A 58 -8.55 -0.47 -2.19
CA GLY A 58 -7.27 -1.11 -1.91
C GLY A 58 -6.10 -0.21 -2.31
N LEU A 59 -4.91 -0.55 -1.83
CA LEU A 59 -3.65 0.10 -2.19
C LEU A 59 -2.77 -0.90 -2.93
N LEU A 60 -2.52 -0.66 -4.22
CA LEU A 60 -1.58 -1.44 -5.03
C LEU A 60 -0.17 -0.90 -4.82
N TRP A 61 0.69 -1.77 -4.29
CA TRP A 61 2.11 -1.51 -4.09
C TRP A 61 2.90 -2.14 -5.22
N CYS A 62 3.76 -1.36 -5.86
CA CYS A 62 4.73 -1.85 -6.83
C CYS A 62 6.12 -1.74 -6.20
N VAL A 63 6.79 -2.86 -5.96
CA VAL A 63 8.16 -2.91 -5.45
C VAL A 63 9.13 -3.18 -6.59
N THR A 64 10.22 -2.43 -6.67
CA THR A 64 11.28 -2.64 -7.66
C THR A 64 12.54 -3.15 -6.98
N GLU A 65 13.40 -3.82 -7.75
CA GLU A 65 14.68 -4.38 -7.26
C GLU A 65 15.67 -3.30 -6.76
N CYS A 66 15.41 -2.02 -7.04
CA CYS A 66 16.32 -0.91 -6.75
C CYS A 66 16.21 -0.35 -5.32
N ASN A 67 15.37 -0.92 -4.46
CA ASN A 67 15.18 -0.41 -3.10
C ASN A 67 16.19 -1.03 -2.12
N SER A 68 16.94 -0.18 -1.41
CA SER A 68 17.79 -0.65 -0.31
C SER A 68 16.98 -0.93 0.95
N LEU A 69 17.55 -1.68 1.91
CA LEU A 69 16.92 -1.88 3.22
C LEU A 69 16.67 -0.54 3.95
N ALA A 70 17.56 0.44 3.77
CA ALA A 70 17.41 1.77 4.35
C ALA A 70 16.22 2.53 3.75
N ASP A 71 15.99 2.39 2.44
CA ASP A 71 14.81 2.97 1.78
C ASP A 71 13.52 2.33 2.29
N MET A 72 13.53 1.01 2.48
CA MET A 72 12.39 0.29 3.07
C MET A 72 12.12 0.71 4.51
N GLN A 73 13.16 0.94 5.32
CA GLN A 73 12.98 1.43 6.68
C GLN A 73 12.39 2.85 6.69
N ARG A 74 12.91 3.76 5.83
CA ARG A 74 12.37 5.11 5.68
C ARG A 74 10.90 5.10 5.26
N LEU A 75 10.51 4.18 4.38
CA LEU A 75 9.11 3.95 4.03
C LEU A 75 8.31 3.56 5.28
N LEU A 76 8.74 2.55 6.03
CA LEU A 76 8.03 2.10 7.24
C LEU A 76 7.83 3.22 8.27
N ASP A 77 8.86 4.03 8.50
CA ASP A 77 8.78 5.17 9.43
C ASP A 77 7.70 6.17 8.99
N ARG A 78 7.64 6.50 7.69
CA ARG A 78 6.60 7.38 7.13
C ARG A 78 5.21 6.74 7.17
N LEU A 79 5.12 5.43 6.98
CA LEU A 79 3.86 4.70 7.10
C LEU A 79 3.36 4.62 8.54
N GLU A 80 4.22 4.73 9.56
CA GLU A 80 3.81 4.81 10.96
C GLU A 80 3.20 6.17 11.30
N GLU A 81 3.84 7.24 10.85
CA GLU A 81 3.47 8.63 11.13
C GLU A 81 2.23 9.16 10.38
N ALA A 82 1.83 8.48 9.29
CA ALA A 82 0.69 8.87 8.44
C ALA A 82 -0.69 8.73 9.12
#